data_AF-A0A524Q281-F1
#
_entry.id   AF-A0A524Q281-F1
#
_cell.length_a   1.000
_cell.length_b   1.000
_cell.length_c   1.000
_cell.angle_alpha   90.00
_cell.angle_beta   90.00
_cell.angle_gamma   90.00
#
_symmetry.space_group_name_H-M   'P 1'
#
loop_
_entity.id
_entity.type
_entity.pdbx_description
1 polymer ?
#
loop_
_entity_poly.entity_id
_entity_poly.type
_entity_poly.pdbx_seq_one_letter_code
_entity_poly.pdbx_strand_id
1 'polypeptide(L)'
;MDKFLFMKPVLRLISDGNFFKNVFAWFLKILGILTAAGFLGVSYQMWKGAGDAPGRMIAGMIIIQLFIIVLGYIIVHLFFIRSSDVDSLPDAGDYKVIPLVVIASKLFGEILAAFFSVLGIAGGLAVWIGGPMLGGVLRQIPMLGGMSGGHVAIAGITMIIMGALYGYLFLMLFYFLAEQIGVLVDISRNTKR
;
A
#
# COMPACT_ATOMS: atom_id res chain seq x y z
N MET A 1 -9.34 19.46 44.38
CA MET A 1 -9.27 19.91 42.97
C MET A 1 -8.96 18.78 41.97
N ASP A 2 -8.45 17.62 42.39
CA ASP A 2 -8.18 16.49 41.48
C ASP A 2 -9.41 15.69 41.00
N LYS A 3 -10.59 15.91 41.59
CA LYS A 3 -11.83 15.18 41.22
C LYS A 3 -12.49 15.65 39.92
N PHE A 4 -12.01 16.75 39.31
CA PHE A 4 -12.55 17.28 38.05
C PHE A 4 -11.61 17.13 36.84
N LEU A 5 -10.40 16.57 37.04
CA LEU A 5 -9.40 16.43 35.99
C LEU A 5 -9.50 15.04 35.33
N PHE A 6 -10.58 14.79 34.60
CA PHE A 6 -10.76 13.55 33.82
C PHE A 6 -9.63 13.34 32.78
N MET A 7 -8.93 14.41 32.42
CA MET A 7 -7.78 14.40 31.52
C MET A 7 -6.50 13.79 32.10
N LYS A 8 -6.31 13.78 33.43
CA LYS A 8 -5.11 13.18 34.03
C LYS A 8 -5.00 11.66 33.77
N PRO A 9 -6.06 10.85 33.96
CA PRO A 9 -6.07 9.44 33.57
C PRO A 9 -5.82 9.22 32.08
N VAL A 10 -6.48 10.03 31.22
CA VAL A 10 -6.34 9.91 29.76
C VAL A 10 -4.92 10.25 29.31
N LEU A 11 -4.32 11.32 29.83
CA LEU A 11 -2.94 11.69 29.53
C LEU A 11 -1.93 10.67 30.06
N ARG A 12 -2.21 10.03 31.21
CA ARG A 12 -1.39 8.90 31.70
C ARG A 12 -1.49 7.68 30.78
N LEU A 13 -2.69 7.37 30.28
CA LEU A 13 -2.93 6.28 29.34
C LEU A 13 -2.23 6.53 28.00
N ILE A 14 -2.30 7.77 27.49
CA ILE A 14 -1.59 8.22 26.28
C ILE A 14 -0.07 8.22 26.52
N SER A 15 0.38 8.63 27.70
CA SER A 15 1.80 8.60 28.05
C SER A 15 2.33 7.17 28.16
N ASP A 16 1.46 6.17 28.33
CA ASP A 16 1.82 4.76 28.30
C ASP A 16 2.09 4.29 26.86
N GLY A 17 3.25 3.67 26.64
CA GLY A 17 3.71 3.34 25.28
C GLY A 17 2.88 2.23 24.65
N ASN A 18 2.33 1.38 25.50
CA ASN A 18 1.53 0.23 25.11
C ASN A 18 0.18 0.66 24.52
N PHE A 19 -0.37 1.80 24.94
CA PHE A 19 -1.61 2.32 24.37
C PHE A 19 -1.44 2.66 22.89
N PHE A 20 -0.41 3.45 22.55
CA PHE A 20 -0.16 3.85 21.16
C PHE A 20 0.13 2.66 20.24
N LYS A 21 0.96 1.72 20.70
CA LYS A 21 1.27 0.48 19.98
C LYS A 21 0.00 -0.32 19.68
N ASN A 22 -0.81 -0.60 20.69
CA ASN A 22 -2.03 -1.39 20.55
C ASN A 22 -3.06 -0.71 19.64
N VAL A 23 -3.27 0.60 19.81
CA VAL A 23 -4.18 1.38 18.97
C VAL A 23 -3.71 1.38 17.52
N PHE A 24 -2.42 1.56 17.28
CA PHE A 24 -1.87 1.58 15.92
C PHE A 24 -1.94 0.19 15.25
N ALA A 25 -1.63 -0.89 15.98
CA ALA A 25 -1.80 -2.24 15.46
C ALA A 25 -3.26 -2.55 15.09
N TRP A 26 -4.22 -2.18 15.95
CA TRP A 26 -5.64 -2.30 15.65
C TRP A 26 -6.07 -1.46 14.46
N PHE A 27 -5.56 -0.23 14.35
CA PHE A 27 -5.81 0.63 13.21
C PHE A 27 -5.34 -0.02 11.90
N LEU A 28 -4.14 -0.61 11.85
CA LEU A 28 -3.65 -1.33 10.68
C LEU A 28 -4.52 -2.56 10.34
N LYS A 29 -4.96 -3.34 11.35
CA LYS A 29 -5.86 -4.50 11.14
C LYS A 29 -7.20 -4.06 10.53
N ILE A 30 -7.79 -2.96 11.06
CA ILE A 30 -9.03 -2.38 10.53
C ILE A 30 -8.82 -1.89 9.09
N LEU A 31 -7.71 -1.20 8.81
CA LEU A 31 -7.37 -0.77 7.46
C LEU A 31 -7.21 -1.96 6.50
N GLY A 32 -6.60 -3.07 6.94
CA GLY A 32 -6.52 -4.29 6.16
C GLY A 32 -7.90 -4.85 5.78
N ILE A 33 -8.83 -4.90 6.74
CA ILE A 33 -10.21 -5.36 6.51
C ILE A 33 -10.96 -4.41 5.57
N LEU A 34 -10.87 -3.09 5.80
CA LEU A 34 -11.50 -2.08 4.95
C LEU A 34 -10.93 -2.11 3.53
N THR A 35 -9.63 -2.37 3.39
CA THR A 35 -8.98 -2.52 2.09
C THR A 35 -9.51 -3.75 1.36
N ALA A 36 -9.65 -4.89 2.04
CA ALA A 36 -10.28 -6.08 1.46
C ALA A 36 -11.70 -5.80 0.96
N ALA A 37 -12.52 -5.09 1.75
CA ALA A 37 -13.84 -4.64 1.35
C ALA A 37 -13.79 -3.68 0.14
N GLY A 38 -12.80 -2.79 0.08
CA GLY A 38 -12.54 -1.91 -1.05
C GLY A 38 -12.26 -2.69 -2.35
N PHE A 39 -11.40 -3.71 -2.27
CA PHE A 39 -11.11 -4.60 -3.42
C PHE A 39 -12.34 -5.37 -3.89
N LEU A 40 -13.19 -5.85 -2.97
CA LEU A 40 -14.48 -6.44 -3.31
C LEU A 40 -15.41 -5.43 -4.01
N GLY A 41 -15.43 -4.18 -3.54
CA GLY A 41 -16.17 -3.09 -4.16
C GLY A 41 -15.71 -2.78 -5.59
N VAL A 42 -14.39 -2.70 -5.82
CA VAL A 42 -13.81 -2.52 -7.16
C VAL A 42 -14.16 -3.70 -8.07
N SER A 43 -14.03 -4.93 -7.57
CA SER A 43 -14.43 -6.15 -8.28
C SER A 43 -15.91 -6.09 -8.69
N TYR A 44 -16.80 -5.77 -7.76
CA TYR A 44 -18.23 -5.65 -8.04
C TYR A 44 -18.53 -4.58 -9.10
N GLN A 45 -17.91 -3.40 -9.00
CA GLN A 45 -18.08 -2.33 -9.99
C GLN A 45 -17.63 -2.76 -11.38
N MET A 46 -16.51 -3.49 -11.47
CA MET A 46 -16.00 -4.02 -12.74
C MET A 46 -17.01 -4.96 -13.40
N TRP A 47 -17.58 -5.90 -12.64
CA TRP A 47 -18.53 -6.90 -13.18
C TRP A 47 -19.93 -6.35 -13.45
N LYS A 48 -20.33 -5.26 -12.78
CA LYS A 48 -21.64 -4.62 -12.99
C LYS A 48 -21.90 -4.23 -14.46
N GLY A 49 -20.86 -3.87 -15.21
CA GLY A 49 -20.94 -3.50 -16.62
C GLY A 49 -20.74 -4.65 -17.62
N ALA A 50 -20.56 -5.89 -17.14
CA ALA A 50 -20.14 -7.01 -17.99
C ALA A 50 -21.28 -7.67 -18.79
N GLY A 51 -22.55 -7.42 -18.45
CA GLY A 51 -23.72 -8.13 -19.01
C GLY A 51 -23.85 -8.05 -20.53
N ASP A 52 -23.51 -6.90 -21.12
CA ASP A 52 -23.56 -6.64 -22.56
C ASP A 52 -22.17 -6.60 -23.21
N ALA A 53 -21.12 -6.99 -22.49
CA ALA A 53 -19.75 -6.88 -22.96
C ALA A 53 -19.43 -7.95 -24.03
N PRO A 54 -18.71 -7.61 -25.11
CA PRO A 54 -18.28 -8.59 -26.09
C PRO A 54 -17.34 -9.62 -25.46
N GLY A 55 -17.38 -10.89 -25.91
CA GLY A 55 -16.65 -12.00 -25.28
C GLY A 55 -15.13 -11.77 -25.11
N ARG A 56 -14.49 -11.01 -26.02
CA ARG A 56 -13.08 -10.61 -25.89
C ARG A 56 -12.83 -9.66 -24.70
N MET A 57 -13.79 -8.79 -24.40
CA MET A 57 -13.73 -7.89 -23.24
C MET A 57 -13.89 -8.68 -21.94
N ILE A 58 -14.80 -9.66 -21.91
CA ILE A 58 -14.97 -10.57 -20.75
C ILE A 58 -13.67 -11.32 -20.46
N ALA A 59 -12.99 -11.85 -21.48
CA ALA A 59 -11.69 -12.51 -21.30
C ALA A 59 -10.63 -11.57 -20.69
N GLY A 60 -10.57 -10.31 -21.16
CA GLY A 60 -9.68 -9.29 -20.58
C GLY A 60 -10.03 -8.94 -19.12
N MET A 61 -11.32 -8.83 -18.81
CA MET A 61 -11.80 -8.57 -17.45
C MET A 61 -11.45 -9.70 -16.48
N ILE A 62 -11.50 -10.97 -16.92
CA ILE A 62 -11.05 -12.12 -16.11
C ILE A 62 -9.56 -12.01 -15.77
N ILE A 63 -8.72 -11.65 -16.75
CA ILE A 63 -7.28 -11.49 -16.52
C ILE A 63 -7.03 -10.35 -15.53
N ILE A 64 -7.66 -9.19 -15.73
CA ILE A 64 -7.55 -8.05 -14.81
C ILE A 64 -8.06 -8.43 -13.41
N GLN A 65 -9.16 -9.19 -13.30
CA GLN A 65 -9.68 -9.70 -12.03
C GLN A 65 -8.64 -10.49 -11.25
N LEU A 66 -7.89 -11.38 -11.92
CA LEU A 66 -6.84 -12.17 -11.28
C LEU A 66 -5.76 -11.26 -10.67
N PHE A 67 -5.34 -10.22 -11.39
CA PHE A 67 -4.38 -9.25 -10.88
C PHE A 67 -4.93 -8.41 -9.72
N ILE A 68 -6.21 -8.03 -9.76
CA ILE A 68 -6.89 -7.33 -8.66
C ILE A 68 -6.91 -8.21 -7.40
N ILE A 69 -7.21 -9.50 -7.54
CA ILE A 69 -7.22 -10.46 -6.42
C ILE A 69 -5.81 -10.60 -5.84
N VAL A 70 -4.79 -10.77 -6.69
CA VAL A 70 -3.39 -10.88 -6.24
C VAL A 70 -2.94 -9.61 -5.54
N LEU A 71 -3.20 -8.43 -6.11
CA LEU A 71 -2.84 -7.15 -5.51
C LEU A 71 -3.57 -6.94 -4.17
N GLY A 72 -4.87 -7.22 -4.14
CA GLY A 72 -5.67 -7.12 -2.93
C GLY A 72 -5.17 -8.04 -1.83
N TYR A 73 -4.84 -9.29 -2.17
CA TYR A 73 -4.22 -10.21 -1.24
C TYR A 73 -2.90 -9.65 -0.68
N ILE A 74 -1.98 -9.19 -1.54
CA ILE A 74 -0.68 -8.65 -1.12
C ILE A 74 -0.87 -7.48 -0.15
N ILE A 75 -1.67 -6.46 -0.51
CA ILE A 75 -1.84 -5.26 0.31
C ILE A 75 -2.51 -5.59 1.64
N VAL A 76 -3.56 -6.42 1.64
CA VAL A 76 -4.24 -6.84 2.87
C VAL A 76 -3.26 -7.61 3.76
N HIS A 77 -2.45 -8.51 3.18
CA HIS A 77 -1.47 -9.28 3.93
C HIS A 77 -0.37 -8.39 4.52
N LEU A 78 0.09 -7.36 3.80
CA LEU A 78 1.03 -6.37 4.31
C LEU A 78 0.48 -5.65 5.56
N PHE A 79 -0.79 -5.23 5.57
CA PHE A 79 -1.40 -4.63 6.76
C PHE A 79 -1.35 -5.56 7.96
N PHE A 80 -1.66 -6.85 7.77
CA PHE A 80 -1.61 -7.83 8.85
C PHE A 80 -0.18 -8.09 9.34
N ILE A 81 0.78 -8.26 8.43
CA ILE A 81 2.21 -8.43 8.78
C ILE A 81 2.69 -7.22 9.58
N ARG A 82 2.48 -6.00 9.09
CA ARG A 82 2.93 -4.79 9.77
C ARG A 82 2.19 -4.52 11.08
N SER A 83 0.94 -4.95 11.21
CA SER A 83 0.26 -4.93 12.51
C SER A 83 0.91 -5.87 13.53
N SER A 84 1.37 -7.05 13.09
CA SER A 84 2.09 -7.99 13.94
C SER A 84 3.48 -7.46 14.32
N ASP A 85 4.17 -6.80 13.38
CA ASP A 85 5.45 -6.14 13.65
C ASP A 85 5.29 -5.08 14.75
N VAL A 86 4.21 -4.27 14.68
CA VAL A 86 3.87 -3.29 15.72
C VAL A 86 3.62 -3.97 17.07
N ASP A 87 2.82 -5.05 17.10
CA ASP A 87 2.55 -5.82 18.32
C ASP A 87 3.83 -6.42 18.93
N SER A 88 4.85 -6.69 18.12
CA SER A 88 6.14 -7.23 18.56
C SER A 88 7.15 -6.20 19.08
N LEU A 89 6.86 -4.90 18.96
CA LEU A 89 7.78 -3.84 19.40
C LEU A 89 8.06 -3.91 20.91
N PRO A 90 9.30 -3.66 21.37
CA PRO A 90 9.61 -3.61 22.79
C PRO A 90 8.87 -2.48 23.52
N ASP A 91 8.31 -2.76 24.69
CA ASP A 91 7.57 -1.77 25.49
C ASP A 91 8.52 -0.74 26.16
N ALA A 92 9.79 -1.10 26.35
CA ALA A 92 10.82 -0.28 27.00
C ALA A 92 11.73 0.41 25.96
N GLY A 93 11.31 1.57 25.46
CA GLY A 93 12.12 2.40 24.58
C GLY A 93 11.95 3.90 24.86
N ASP A 94 13.03 4.68 24.70
CA ASP A 94 13.03 6.14 24.87
C ASP A 94 12.00 6.85 23.98
N TYR A 95 11.72 6.28 22.80
CA TYR A 95 10.80 6.82 21.82
C TYR A 95 9.71 5.81 21.50
N LYS A 96 8.48 6.14 21.90
CA LYS A 96 7.29 5.26 21.73
C LYS A 96 6.67 5.35 20.33
N VAL A 97 6.68 6.53 19.73
CA VAL A 97 6.00 6.80 18.44
C VAL A 97 6.92 6.58 17.25
N ILE A 98 8.23 6.80 17.39
CA ILE A 98 9.16 6.74 16.26
C ILE A 98 9.20 5.36 15.58
N PRO A 99 9.25 4.23 16.31
CA PRO A 99 9.19 2.90 15.67
C PRO A 99 7.90 2.70 14.85
N LEU A 100 6.77 3.26 15.30
CA LEU A 100 5.50 3.19 14.57
C LEU A 100 5.58 3.96 13.25
N VAL A 101 6.20 5.15 13.26
CA VAL A 101 6.41 5.96 12.05
C VAL A 101 7.32 5.22 11.06
N VAL A 102 8.40 4.60 11.54
CA VAL A 102 9.30 3.79 10.69
C VAL A 102 8.54 2.64 10.02
N ILE A 103 7.70 1.91 10.77
CA ILE A 103 6.87 0.83 10.21
C ILE A 103 5.86 1.40 9.20
N ALA A 104 5.19 2.50 9.52
CA ALA A 104 4.22 3.14 8.63
C ALA A 104 4.86 3.62 7.31
N SER A 105 6.04 4.22 7.38
CA SER A 105 6.80 4.65 6.20
C SER A 105 7.15 3.47 5.30
N LYS A 106 7.66 2.38 5.88
CA LYS A 106 7.95 1.14 5.12
C LYS A 106 6.69 0.58 4.47
N LEU A 107 5.60 0.44 5.23
CA LEU A 107 4.32 -0.05 4.74
C LEU A 107 3.81 0.75 3.53
N PHE A 108 3.91 2.08 3.58
CA PHE A 108 3.48 2.92 2.47
C PHE A 108 4.31 2.67 1.20
N GLY A 109 5.64 2.53 1.36
CA GLY A 109 6.53 2.12 0.29
C GLY A 109 6.18 0.75 -0.31
N GLU A 110 5.89 -0.23 0.54
CA GLU A 110 5.53 -1.60 0.13
C GLU A 110 4.19 -1.65 -0.62
N ILE A 111 3.18 -0.90 -0.15
CA ILE A 111 1.89 -0.80 -0.81
C ILE A 111 2.05 -0.18 -2.20
N LEU A 112 2.79 0.92 -2.32
CA LEU A 112 3.06 1.55 -3.62
C LEU A 112 3.88 0.63 -4.53
N ALA A 113 4.87 -0.07 -3.98
CA ALA A 113 5.69 -1.02 -4.72
C ALA A 113 4.86 -2.16 -5.32
N ALA A 114 4.00 -2.77 -4.49
CA ALA A 114 3.07 -3.80 -4.93
C ALA A 114 2.10 -3.26 -5.97
N PHE A 115 1.51 -2.09 -5.72
CA PHE A 115 0.55 -1.44 -6.63
C PHE A 115 1.14 -1.21 -8.02
N PHE A 116 2.28 -0.54 -8.13
CA PHE A 116 2.89 -0.23 -9.43
C PHE A 116 3.45 -1.46 -10.13
N SER A 117 4.04 -2.42 -9.39
CA SER A 117 4.59 -3.64 -9.99
C SER A 117 3.48 -4.53 -10.56
N VAL A 118 2.43 -4.77 -9.78
CA VAL A 118 1.32 -5.65 -10.20
C VAL A 118 0.51 -4.99 -11.32
N LEU A 119 0.20 -3.69 -11.21
CA LEU A 119 -0.50 -2.99 -12.29
C LEU A 119 0.35 -2.79 -13.54
N GLY A 120 1.66 -2.66 -13.43
CA GLY A 120 2.55 -2.63 -14.59
C GLY A 120 2.47 -3.93 -15.40
N ILE A 121 2.48 -5.07 -14.71
CA ILE A 121 2.31 -6.40 -15.33
C ILE A 121 0.90 -6.54 -15.90
N ALA A 122 -0.13 -6.26 -15.10
CA ALA A 122 -1.52 -6.38 -15.51
C ALA A 122 -1.84 -5.48 -16.71
N GLY A 123 -1.39 -4.24 -16.67
CA GLY A 123 -1.56 -3.24 -17.72
C GLY A 123 -0.80 -3.61 -18.99
N GLY A 124 0.45 -4.06 -18.87
CA GLY A 124 1.24 -4.51 -20.01
C GLY A 124 0.60 -5.67 -20.76
N LEU A 125 0.12 -6.69 -20.02
CA LEU A 125 -0.61 -7.82 -20.59
C LEU A 125 -1.96 -7.40 -21.17
N ALA A 126 -2.70 -6.51 -20.49
CA ALA A 126 -3.98 -6.01 -20.95
C ALA A 126 -3.86 -5.22 -22.28
N VAL A 127 -2.76 -4.47 -22.47
CA VAL A 127 -2.49 -3.77 -23.74
C VAL A 127 -2.25 -4.77 -24.88
N TRP A 128 -1.47 -5.82 -24.65
CA TRP A 128 -1.21 -6.85 -25.68
C TRP A 128 -2.46 -7.63 -26.07
N ILE A 129 -3.34 -7.93 -25.11
CA ILE A 129 -4.54 -8.75 -25.34
C ILE A 129 -5.72 -7.90 -25.83
N GLY A 130 -5.91 -6.72 -25.25
CA GLY A 130 -7.10 -5.87 -25.45
C GLY A 130 -6.97 -4.79 -26.51
N GLY A 131 -5.75 -4.52 -27.01
CA GLY A 131 -5.52 -3.44 -27.97
C GLY A 131 -5.90 -2.05 -27.43
N PRO A 132 -6.24 -1.09 -28.32
CA PRO A 132 -6.48 0.31 -27.94
C PRO A 132 -7.61 0.53 -26.93
N MET A 133 -8.59 -0.39 -26.89
CA MET A 133 -9.79 -0.27 -26.06
C MET A 133 -9.48 -0.43 -24.56
N LEU A 134 -8.64 -1.41 -24.19
CA LEU A 134 -8.17 -1.57 -22.80
C LEU A 134 -7.07 -0.55 -22.43
N GLY A 135 -6.30 -0.08 -23.41
CA GLY A 135 -5.34 1.01 -23.21
C GLY A 135 -5.99 2.32 -22.72
N GLY A 136 -7.25 2.59 -23.09
CA GLY A 136 -8.00 3.77 -22.65
C GLY A 136 -8.30 3.80 -21.16
N VAL A 137 -8.54 2.64 -20.53
CA VAL A 137 -8.78 2.55 -19.08
C VAL A 137 -7.48 2.78 -18.31
N LEU A 138 -6.38 2.21 -18.79
CA LEU A 138 -5.05 2.38 -18.19
C LEU A 138 -4.55 3.83 -18.28
N ARG A 139 -5.00 4.59 -19.30
CA ARG A 139 -4.71 6.02 -19.44
C ARG A 139 -5.29 6.90 -18.34
N GLN A 140 -6.33 6.43 -17.66
CA GLN A 140 -6.94 7.16 -16.55
C GLN A 140 -6.16 7.01 -15.25
N ILE A 141 -5.22 6.06 -15.18
CA ILE A 141 -4.40 5.87 -13.98
C ILE A 141 -3.20 6.82 -14.06
N PRO A 142 -3.03 7.75 -13.08
CA PRO A 142 -1.90 8.66 -13.04
C PRO A 142 -0.57 7.90 -13.12
N MET A 143 0.42 8.51 -13.77
CA MET A 143 1.74 7.91 -14.05
C MET A 143 1.75 6.74 -15.04
N LEU A 144 0.71 5.90 -15.10
CA LEU A 144 0.61 4.81 -16.09
C LEU A 144 0.13 5.31 -17.46
N GLY A 145 -0.69 6.35 -17.52
CA GLY A 145 -1.28 6.80 -18.78
C GLY A 145 -0.30 7.33 -19.83
N GLY A 146 0.80 7.97 -19.39
CA GLY A 146 1.88 8.43 -20.26
C GLY A 146 2.71 7.31 -20.89
N MET A 147 2.60 6.08 -20.38
CA MET A 147 3.38 4.92 -20.85
C MET A 147 2.75 4.19 -22.05
N SER A 148 1.51 4.54 -22.40
CA SER A 148 0.71 3.87 -23.43
C SER A 148 0.85 4.48 -24.84
N GLY A 149 1.93 5.23 -25.09
CA GLY A 149 2.23 5.82 -26.41
C GLY A 149 3.00 4.86 -27.31
N GLY A 150 2.61 4.76 -28.59
CA GLY A 150 3.34 3.99 -29.61
C GLY A 150 2.70 2.64 -29.99
N HIS A 151 3.49 1.77 -30.65
CA HIS A 151 3.04 0.44 -31.06
C HIS A 151 2.67 -0.43 -29.84
N VAL A 152 1.56 -1.18 -29.97
CA VAL A 152 0.96 -2.02 -28.91
C VAL A 152 1.98 -2.93 -28.21
N ALA A 153 2.89 -3.55 -28.98
CA ALA A 153 3.93 -4.41 -28.44
C ALA A 153 4.89 -3.64 -27.50
N ILE A 154 5.36 -2.48 -27.92
CA ILE A 154 6.29 -1.63 -27.16
C ILE A 154 5.60 -1.05 -25.93
N ALA A 155 4.36 -0.59 -26.06
CA ALA A 155 3.59 -0.05 -24.94
C ALA A 155 3.44 -1.06 -23.79
N GLY A 156 3.21 -2.34 -24.11
CA GLY A 156 3.12 -3.40 -23.10
C GLY A 156 4.45 -3.63 -22.36
N ILE A 157 5.57 -3.75 -23.08
CA ILE A 157 6.90 -3.89 -22.46
C ILE A 157 7.23 -2.69 -21.58
N THR A 158 6.99 -1.48 -22.09
CA THR A 158 7.24 -0.23 -21.36
C THR A 158 6.46 -0.19 -20.06
N MET A 159 5.18 -0.60 -20.05
CA MET A 159 4.39 -0.66 -18.80
C MET A 159 4.97 -1.64 -17.78
N ILE A 160 5.40 -2.84 -18.21
CA ILE A 160 5.96 -3.83 -17.30
C ILE A 160 7.26 -3.30 -16.67
N ILE A 161 8.17 -2.79 -17.50
CA ILE A 161 9.46 -2.27 -17.05
C ILE A 161 9.27 -1.07 -16.14
N MET A 162 8.44 -0.10 -16.55
CA MET A 162 8.24 1.13 -15.78
C MET A 162 7.45 0.88 -14.50
N GLY A 163 6.47 -0.04 -14.50
CA GLY A 163 5.76 -0.44 -13.29
C GLY A 163 6.70 -1.06 -12.25
N ALA A 164 7.58 -1.96 -12.69
CA ALA A 164 8.61 -2.53 -11.82
C ALA A 164 9.62 -1.46 -11.33
N LEU A 165 10.05 -0.56 -12.22
CA LEU A 165 10.99 0.51 -11.90
C LEU A 165 10.39 1.48 -10.86
N TYR A 166 9.16 1.95 -11.07
CA TYR A 166 8.47 2.79 -10.10
C TYR A 166 8.23 2.06 -8.79
N GLY A 167 7.84 0.78 -8.85
CA GLY A 167 7.66 -0.01 -7.64
C GLY A 167 8.95 -0.08 -6.81
N TYR A 168 10.08 -0.34 -7.47
CA TYR A 168 11.40 -0.33 -6.83
C TYR A 168 11.80 1.05 -6.28
N LEU A 169 11.59 2.13 -7.05
CA LEU A 169 11.93 3.48 -6.62
C LEU A 169 11.11 3.93 -5.40
N PHE A 170 9.81 3.64 -5.36
CA PHE A 170 8.98 3.92 -4.18
C PHE A 170 9.43 3.10 -2.98
N LEU A 171 9.72 1.80 -3.16
CA LEU A 171 10.21 0.96 -2.09
C LEU A 171 11.51 1.53 -1.51
N MET A 172 12.49 1.85 -2.37
CA MET A 172 13.77 2.43 -1.98
C MET A 172 13.58 3.76 -1.25
N LEU A 173 12.78 4.68 -1.80
CA LEU A 173 12.55 6.00 -1.22
C LEU A 173 11.98 5.90 0.20
N PHE A 174 10.93 5.10 0.39
CA PHE A 174 10.26 4.98 1.67
C PHE A 174 11.08 4.21 2.71
N TYR A 175 11.86 3.21 2.28
CA TYR A 175 12.83 2.56 3.16
C TYR A 175 13.95 3.51 3.57
N PHE A 176 14.47 4.29 2.62
CA PHE A 176 15.47 5.32 2.92
C PHE A 176 14.94 6.33 3.94
N LEU A 177 13.72 6.86 3.74
CA LEU A 177 13.08 7.77 4.71
C LEU A 177 12.92 7.13 6.09
N ALA A 178 12.49 5.87 6.13
CA ALA A 178 12.35 5.11 7.36
C ALA A 178 13.71 4.93 8.09
N GLU A 179 14.78 4.68 7.34
CA GLU A 179 16.14 4.59 7.87
C GLU A 179 16.66 5.94 8.37
N GLN A 180 16.42 7.04 7.65
CA GLN A 180 16.82 8.38 8.11
C GLN A 180 16.18 8.71 9.47
N ILE A 181 14.90 8.38 9.66
CA ILE A 181 14.20 8.55 10.94
C ILE A 181 14.86 7.70 12.04
N GLY A 182 15.25 6.45 11.73
CA GLY A 182 15.96 5.58 12.67
C GLY A 182 17.33 6.12 13.07
N VAL A 183 18.13 6.58 12.10
CA VAL A 183 19.47 7.16 12.35
C VAL A 183 19.39 8.38 13.24
N LEU A 184 18.39 9.25 13.07
CA LEU A 184 18.21 10.42 13.94
C LEU A 184 18.00 10.02 15.42
N VAL A 185 17.29 8.92 15.66
CA VAL A 185 17.13 8.36 17.01
C VAL A 185 18.45 7.85 17.56
N ASP A 186 19.23 7.13 16.77
CA ASP A 186 20.51 6.61 17.22
C ASP A 186 21.52 7.71 17.53
N ILE A 187 21.55 8.79 16.73
CA ILE A 187 22.33 9.99 17.02
C ILE A 187 21.90 10.59 18.37
N SER A 188 20.60 10.77 18.59
CA SER A 188 20.09 11.34 19.84
C SER A 188 20.44 10.51 21.07
N ARG A 189 20.53 9.19 20.93
CA ARG A 189 20.94 8.27 22.01
C ARG A 189 22.44 8.40 22.29
N ASN A 190 23.25 8.51 21.24
CA ASN A 190 24.69 8.64 21.39
C ASN A 190 25.09 9.98 22.01
N THR A 191 24.41 11.08 21.67
CA THR A 191 24.69 12.42 22.22
C THR A 191 24.22 12.59 23.68
N LYS A 192 23.37 11.70 24.19
CA LYS A 192 22.95 11.69 25.61
C LYS A 192 23.95 10.98 26.53
N ARG A 193 24.91 10.24 25.98
CA ARG A 193 26.01 9.63 26.74
C ARG A 193 27.16 10.62 26.90
#